data_AF-A0A8B3C706-F1
#
_entry.id   AF-A0A8B3C706-F1
#
_cell.length_a   1.000
_cell.length_b   1.000
_cell.length_c   1.000
_cell.angle_alpha   90.00
_cell.angle_beta   90.00
_cell.angle_gamma   90.00
#
_symmetry.space_group_name_H-M   'P 1'
#
loop_
_entity.id
_entity.type
_entity.pdbx_description
1 polymer ?
#
loop_
_entity_poly.entity_id
_entity_poly.type
_entity_poly.pdbx_seq_one_letter_code
_entity_poly.pdbx_strand_id
1 'polypeptide(L)'
;MGQETKTASKEFKVRLHHTDPGRCLEVWEMQREGKKNIYVGREDCGAHLWQTLRDAPDGFCECDYVISRSVEFIICKGDWTPVGRDGNDRERFAEPYPTLDEACQKAWERIRKDYPHVTRDGFGEWIESFAPRKMEANEKWEWRDACKETTGREELCRFDYIGDEMVVFRLSRKHTKCEARWKEYFAQYANVDDPERYLRFYGYEYR
;
A
#
# COMPACT_ATOMS: atom_id res chain seq x y z
N MET A 1 -31.67 -38.37 -6.47
CA MET A 1 -30.78 -37.48 -7.25
C MET A 1 -31.11 -36.06 -6.87
N GLY A 2 -30.35 -35.48 -5.94
CA GLY A 2 -30.53 -34.08 -5.57
C GLY A 2 -29.97 -33.20 -6.69
N GLN A 3 -30.80 -32.32 -7.25
CA GLN A 3 -30.31 -31.25 -8.11
C GLN A 3 -29.52 -30.28 -7.23
N GLU A 4 -28.21 -30.21 -7.43
CA GLU A 4 -27.41 -29.09 -6.96
C GLU A 4 -27.91 -27.84 -7.66
N THR A 5 -28.78 -27.08 -7.00
CA THR A 5 -29.07 -25.70 -7.38
C THR A 5 -27.78 -24.91 -7.20
N LYS A 6 -27.06 -24.71 -8.30
CA LYS A 6 -25.93 -23.79 -8.41
C LYS A 6 -26.48 -22.39 -8.08
N THR A 7 -26.35 -21.98 -6.81
CA THR A 7 -26.77 -20.64 -6.37
C THR A 7 -26.02 -19.63 -7.23
N ALA A 8 -26.75 -18.84 -8.02
CA ALA A 8 -26.13 -17.84 -8.89
C ALA A 8 -25.27 -16.89 -8.06
N SER A 9 -24.02 -16.69 -8.48
CA SER A 9 -23.10 -15.77 -7.79
C SER A 9 -23.64 -14.35 -7.87
N LYS A 10 -23.59 -13.63 -6.74
CA LYS A 10 -23.97 -12.22 -6.70
C LYS A 10 -22.75 -11.39 -7.07
N GLU A 11 -22.85 -10.61 -8.14
CA GLU A 11 -21.76 -9.75 -8.60
C GLU A 11 -21.94 -8.31 -8.12
N PHE A 12 -20.86 -7.69 -7.65
CA PHE A 12 -20.82 -6.27 -7.30
C PHE A 12 -19.59 -5.60 -7.89
N LYS A 13 -19.74 -4.41 -8.46
CA LYS A 13 -18.60 -3.58 -8.84
C LYS A 13 -18.00 -2.91 -7.62
N VAL A 14 -16.66 -2.89 -7.55
CA VAL A 14 -15.90 -2.19 -6.50
C VAL A 14 -14.77 -1.37 -7.11
N ARG A 15 -14.43 -0.25 -6.48
CA ARG A 15 -13.22 0.54 -6.78
C ARG A 15 -12.46 0.82 -5.48
N LEU A 16 -11.13 0.88 -5.55
CA LEU A 16 -10.31 1.15 -4.37
C LEU A 16 -10.59 2.58 -3.90
N HIS A 17 -10.87 2.75 -2.61
CA HIS A 17 -11.02 4.08 -2.00
C HIS A 17 -9.70 4.51 -1.35
N HIS A 18 -9.13 3.66 -0.49
CA HIS A 18 -7.85 3.88 0.15
C HIS A 18 -7.31 2.58 0.76
N THR A 19 -6.05 2.62 1.19
CA THR A 19 -5.44 1.58 2.02
C THR A 19 -5.23 2.11 3.44
N ASP A 20 -5.40 1.25 4.43
CA ASP A 20 -5.04 1.48 5.83
C ASP A 20 -3.90 0.52 6.22
N PRO A 21 -2.62 0.95 6.07
CA PRO A 21 -1.47 0.13 6.43
C PRO A 21 -1.42 -0.21 7.93
N GLY A 22 -2.06 0.59 8.79
CA GLY A 22 -2.11 0.33 10.23
C GLY A 22 -3.00 -0.87 10.57
N ARG A 23 -3.89 -1.25 9.65
CA ARG A 23 -4.84 -2.37 9.80
C ARG A 23 -4.65 -3.48 8.78
N CYS A 24 -3.64 -3.38 7.92
CA CYS A 24 -3.41 -4.32 6.83
C CYS A 24 -4.67 -4.51 5.95
N LEU A 25 -5.29 -3.39 5.54
CA LEU A 25 -6.62 -3.38 4.94
C LEU A 25 -6.69 -2.45 3.72
N GLU A 26 -7.25 -2.95 2.63
CA GLU A 26 -7.75 -2.13 1.53
C GLU A 26 -9.24 -1.85 1.73
N VAL A 27 -9.64 -0.60 1.65
CA VAL A 27 -11.04 -0.18 1.74
C VAL A 27 -11.56 0.11 0.33
N TRP A 28 -12.62 -0.59 -0.04
CA TRP A 28 -13.21 -0.57 -1.37
C TRP A 28 -14.63 -0.01 -1.34
N GLU A 29 -14.94 0.89 -2.27
CA GLU A 29 -16.30 1.37 -2.48
C GLU A 29 -17.06 0.41 -3.39
N MET A 30 -18.19 -0.13 -2.91
CA MET A 30 -19.05 -1.06 -3.63
C MET A 30 -20.26 -0.34 -4.21
N GLN A 31 -20.42 -0.44 -5.54
CA GLN A 31 -21.54 0.17 -6.24
C GLN A 31 -22.86 -0.52 -5.89
N ARG A 32 -23.90 0.27 -5.58
CA ARG A 32 -25.26 -0.23 -5.42
C ARG A 32 -26.23 0.55 -6.29
N GLU A 33 -26.90 -0.15 -7.21
CA GLU A 33 -27.91 0.47 -8.06
C GLU A 33 -29.06 1.07 -7.24
N GLY A 34 -29.34 2.36 -7.47
CA GLY A 34 -30.44 3.09 -6.81
C GLY A 34 -30.30 3.26 -5.30
N LYS A 35 -29.12 3.01 -4.72
CA LYS A 35 -28.86 3.12 -3.28
C LYS A 35 -27.52 3.83 -3.03
N LYS A 36 -27.32 4.29 -1.80
CA LYS A 36 -26.01 4.77 -1.36
C LYS A 36 -25.00 3.62 -1.46
N ASN A 37 -23.84 3.90 -2.04
CA ASN A 37 -22.71 2.98 -2.05
C ASN A 37 -22.31 2.64 -0.61
N ILE A 38 -21.77 1.44 -0.43
CA ILE A 38 -21.26 0.97 0.85
C ILE A 38 -19.79 0.60 0.69
N TYR A 39 -19.08 0.45 1.79
CA TYR A 39 -17.66 0.14 1.80
C TYR A 39 -17.42 -1.25 2.36
N VAL A 40 -16.49 -1.97 1.74
CA VAL A 40 -16.05 -3.31 2.13
C VAL A 40 -14.53 -3.31 2.26
N GLY A 41 -14.01 -4.17 3.12
CA GLY A 41 -12.59 -4.33 3.35
C GLY A 41 -12.07 -5.54 2.60
N ARG A 42 -10.81 -5.47 2.17
CA ARG A 42 -10.04 -6.64 1.76
C ARG A 42 -8.72 -6.63 2.52
N GLU A 43 -8.37 -7.75 3.14
CA GLU A 43 -7.07 -7.90 3.78
C GLU A 43 -5.95 -7.68 2.74
N ASP A 44 -5.00 -6.80 3.03
CA ASP A 44 -3.88 -6.50 2.14
C ASP A 44 -2.69 -7.48 2.29
N CYS A 45 -2.78 -8.35 3.29
CA CYS A 45 -1.85 -9.46 3.53
C CYS A 45 -2.61 -10.72 3.97
N GLY A 46 -1.96 -11.88 3.86
CA GLY A 46 -2.53 -13.15 4.30
C GLY A 46 -3.53 -13.75 3.32
N ALA A 47 -4.78 -13.97 3.75
CA ALA A 47 -5.78 -14.72 2.99
C ALA A 47 -6.58 -13.88 1.99
N HIS A 48 -6.36 -12.55 1.97
CA HIS A 48 -7.06 -11.58 1.13
C HIS A 48 -8.58 -11.68 1.28
N LEU A 49 -9.07 -11.88 2.50
CA LEU A 49 -10.51 -12.03 2.73
C LEU A 49 -11.23 -10.69 2.55
N TRP A 50 -12.33 -10.75 1.81
CA TRP A 50 -13.30 -9.68 1.70
C TRP A 50 -14.26 -9.69 2.88
N GLN A 51 -14.46 -8.55 3.52
CA GLN A 51 -15.21 -8.41 4.75
C GLN A 51 -16.09 -7.15 4.71
N THR A 52 -17.23 -7.17 5.40
CA THR A 52 -17.99 -5.94 5.65
C THR A 52 -17.27 -5.08 6.66
N LEU A 53 -17.43 -3.76 6.56
CA LEU A 53 -16.80 -2.79 7.47
C LEU A 53 -17.83 -2.06 8.32
N ARG A 54 -17.45 -1.74 9.56
CA ARG A 54 -18.16 -0.78 10.42
C ARG A 54 -17.56 0.61 10.29
N ASP A 55 -18.45 1.62 10.33
CA ASP A 55 -18.12 3.03 10.30
C ASP A 55 -17.23 3.49 9.13
N ALA A 56 -17.18 2.71 8.05
CA ALA A 56 -16.48 3.06 6.82
C ALA A 56 -17.23 4.15 6.03
N PRO A 57 -16.52 5.02 5.27
CA PRO A 57 -15.10 4.94 4.97
C PRO A 57 -14.20 5.74 5.92
N ASP A 58 -14.77 6.62 6.74
CA ASP A 58 -14.01 7.65 7.48
C ASP A 58 -13.81 7.33 8.97
N GLY A 59 -14.40 6.25 9.47
CA GLY A 59 -14.20 5.75 10.83
C GLY A 59 -13.06 4.73 10.90
N PHE A 60 -13.05 3.94 11.96
CA PHE A 60 -12.01 2.93 12.17
C PHE A 60 -12.01 1.79 11.13
N CYS A 61 -13.06 1.65 10.32
CA CYS A 61 -13.16 0.59 9.30
C CYS A 61 -12.90 -0.80 9.90
N GLU A 62 -13.55 -1.10 11.03
CA GLU A 62 -13.42 -2.42 11.68
C GLU A 62 -14.08 -3.50 10.83
N CYS A 63 -13.35 -4.59 10.59
CA CYS A 63 -13.87 -5.78 9.95
C CYS A 63 -14.96 -6.42 10.82
N ASP A 64 -16.12 -6.68 10.21
CA ASP A 64 -17.30 -7.19 10.93
C ASP A 64 -17.59 -8.65 10.56
N TYR A 65 -17.97 -8.90 9.30
CA TYR A 65 -18.31 -10.23 8.81
C TYR A 65 -17.58 -10.56 7.53
N VAL A 66 -17.07 -11.79 7.42
CA VAL A 66 -16.53 -12.33 6.18
C VAL A 66 -17.65 -12.43 5.14
N ILE A 67 -17.39 -11.88 3.96
CA ILE A 67 -18.34 -11.89 2.85
C ILE A 67 -18.46 -13.32 2.31
N SER A 68 -19.67 -13.74 1.96
CA SER A 68 -19.93 -15.09 1.46
C SER A 68 -19.10 -15.44 0.23
N ARG A 69 -18.62 -16.69 0.13
CA ARG A 69 -17.97 -17.26 -1.07
C ARG A 69 -18.83 -17.14 -2.34
N SER A 70 -20.15 -17.01 -2.21
CA SER A 70 -21.05 -16.83 -3.37
C SER A 70 -21.02 -15.42 -3.97
N VAL A 71 -20.32 -14.47 -3.35
CA VAL A 71 -20.17 -13.10 -3.83
C VAL A 71 -18.91 -12.97 -4.67
N GLU A 72 -19.04 -12.27 -5.78
CA GLU A 72 -17.95 -11.91 -6.67
C GLU A 72 -17.86 -10.39 -6.81
N PHE A 73 -16.63 -9.89 -6.71
CA PHE A 73 -16.31 -8.49 -6.89
C PHE A 73 -15.71 -8.27 -8.26
N ILE A 74 -16.29 -7.34 -9.02
CA ILE A 74 -15.72 -6.82 -10.26
C ILE A 74 -14.87 -5.61 -9.88
N ILE A 75 -13.55 -5.80 -9.90
CA ILE A 75 -12.57 -4.76 -9.60
C ILE A 75 -12.58 -3.74 -10.73
N CYS A 76 -12.72 -2.47 -10.39
CA CYS A 76 -12.84 -1.37 -11.33
C CYS A 76 -11.82 -0.27 -11.04
N LYS A 77 -11.50 0.51 -12.10
CA LYS A 77 -10.83 1.80 -11.98
C LYS A 77 -11.73 2.82 -11.25
N GLY A 78 -11.17 4.00 -10.97
CA GLY A 78 -11.90 5.12 -10.37
C GLY A 78 -13.20 5.50 -11.11
N ASP A 79 -13.26 5.32 -12.43
CA ASP A 79 -14.43 5.62 -13.28
C ASP A 79 -15.44 4.45 -13.43
N TRP A 80 -15.30 3.38 -12.63
CA TRP A 80 -16.11 2.15 -12.69
C TRP A 80 -15.90 1.28 -13.94
N THR A 81 -14.83 1.52 -14.71
CA THR A 81 -14.37 0.64 -15.79
C THR A 81 -13.79 -0.65 -15.20
N PRO A 82 -14.32 -1.85 -15.56
CA PRO A 82 -13.81 -3.13 -15.04
C PRO A 82 -12.36 -3.42 -15.47
N VAL A 83 -11.55 -3.94 -14.55
CA VAL A 83 -10.15 -4.36 -14.77
C VAL A 83 -9.84 -5.76 -14.24
N GLY A 84 -10.66 -6.30 -13.35
CA GLY A 84 -10.42 -7.62 -12.76
C GLY A 84 -11.61 -8.16 -12.00
N ARG A 85 -11.45 -9.35 -11.43
CA ARG A 85 -12.45 -10.03 -10.59
C ARG A 85 -11.75 -10.68 -9.40
N ASP A 86 -12.41 -10.69 -8.25
CA ASP A 86 -11.95 -11.37 -7.04
C ASP A 86 -13.15 -11.77 -6.16
N GLY A 87 -12.91 -12.56 -5.12
CA GLY A 87 -13.93 -12.91 -4.13
C GLY A 87 -13.41 -13.97 -3.17
N ASN A 88 -14.17 -14.28 -2.12
CA ASN A 88 -13.74 -15.21 -1.08
C ASN A 88 -13.78 -16.69 -1.50
N ASP A 89 -14.31 -17.01 -2.68
CA ASP A 89 -14.21 -18.36 -3.23
C ASP A 89 -12.80 -18.64 -3.76
N ARG A 90 -11.91 -19.10 -2.88
CA ARG A 90 -10.52 -19.38 -3.23
C ARG A 90 -10.32 -20.63 -4.10
N GLU A 91 -11.37 -21.41 -4.36
CA GLU A 91 -11.33 -22.44 -5.42
C GLU A 91 -11.46 -21.79 -6.81
N ARG A 92 -12.21 -20.68 -6.92
CA ARG A 92 -12.40 -19.92 -8.16
C ARG A 92 -11.35 -18.83 -8.34
N PHE A 93 -11.01 -18.13 -7.26
CA PHE A 93 -10.00 -17.08 -7.19
C PHE A 93 -8.78 -17.59 -6.41
N ALA A 94 -8.18 -18.66 -6.94
CA ALA A 94 -7.01 -19.31 -6.34
C ALA A 94 -5.82 -18.37 -6.23
N GLU A 95 -5.65 -17.50 -7.23
CA GLU A 95 -4.77 -16.33 -7.16
C GLU A 95 -5.66 -15.10 -6.94
N PRO A 96 -5.63 -14.49 -5.74
CA PRO A 96 -6.33 -13.25 -5.47
C PRO A 96 -5.89 -12.14 -6.43
N TYR A 97 -6.77 -11.19 -6.70
CA TYR A 97 -6.35 -10.00 -7.45
C TYR A 97 -5.27 -9.24 -6.64
N PRO A 98 -4.16 -8.77 -7.22
CA PRO A 98 -3.08 -8.17 -6.44
C PRO A 98 -3.54 -6.99 -5.58
N THR A 99 -2.96 -6.84 -4.39
CA THR A 99 -3.13 -5.64 -3.55
C THR A 99 -2.25 -4.50 -4.05
N LEU A 100 -2.52 -3.27 -3.62
CA LEU A 100 -1.64 -2.14 -3.91
C LEU A 100 -0.24 -2.36 -3.34
N ASP A 101 -0.16 -2.96 -2.14
CA ASP A 101 1.09 -3.30 -1.47
C ASP A 101 1.93 -4.30 -2.29
N GLU A 102 1.29 -5.36 -2.79
CA GLU A 102 1.90 -6.36 -3.67
C GLU A 102 2.32 -5.77 -5.02
N ALA A 103 1.51 -4.88 -5.59
CA ALA A 103 1.87 -4.18 -6.83
C ALA A 103 3.12 -3.33 -6.63
N CYS A 104 3.20 -2.59 -5.51
CA CYS A 104 4.40 -1.85 -5.12
C CYS A 104 5.60 -2.78 -4.93
N GLN A 105 5.43 -3.90 -4.22
CA GLN A 105 6.51 -4.87 -4.00
C GLN A 105 7.02 -5.45 -5.31
N LYS A 106 6.11 -5.85 -6.21
CA LYS A 106 6.44 -6.39 -7.54
C LYS A 106 7.18 -5.37 -8.40
N ALA A 107 6.81 -4.09 -8.33
CA ALA A 107 7.52 -3.03 -9.03
C ALA A 107 8.97 -2.87 -8.53
N TRP A 108 9.16 -2.91 -7.21
CA TRP A 108 10.49 -2.84 -6.59
C TRP A 108 11.37 -4.04 -6.95
N GLU A 109 10.85 -5.25 -6.88
CA GLU A 109 11.60 -6.47 -7.18
C GLU A 109 12.22 -6.50 -8.58
N ARG A 110 11.58 -5.84 -9.56
CA ARG A 110 12.11 -5.74 -10.94
C ARG A 110 13.43 -4.98 -11.01
N ILE A 111 13.60 -3.96 -10.16
CA ILE A 111 14.76 -3.06 -10.18
C ILE A 111 15.69 -3.27 -8.98
N ARG A 112 15.27 -4.01 -7.96
CA ARG A 112 16.00 -4.18 -6.69
C ARG A 112 17.46 -4.64 -6.88
N LYS A 113 17.72 -5.48 -7.89
CA LYS A 113 19.06 -5.99 -8.20
C LYS A 113 20.08 -4.87 -8.51
N ASP A 114 19.62 -3.72 -9.00
CA ASP A 114 20.46 -2.56 -9.32
C ASP A 114 20.73 -1.70 -8.07
N TYR A 115 20.04 -1.99 -6.95
CA TYR A 115 20.15 -1.30 -5.67
C TYR A 115 20.41 -2.30 -4.52
N PRO A 116 21.49 -3.11 -4.57
CA PRO A 116 21.71 -4.22 -3.64
C PRO A 116 21.96 -3.79 -2.19
N HIS A 117 22.30 -2.52 -1.96
CA HIS A 117 22.60 -1.97 -0.64
C HIS A 117 21.39 -1.35 0.07
N VAL A 118 20.20 -1.40 -0.55
CA VAL A 118 18.98 -0.88 0.08
C VAL A 118 18.55 -1.81 1.21
N THR A 119 18.48 -1.25 2.42
CA THR A 119 18.13 -1.96 3.65
C THR A 119 17.25 -1.12 4.56
N ARG A 120 16.41 -1.76 5.37
CA ARG A 120 15.70 -1.10 6.48
C ARG A 120 16.45 -1.20 7.80
N ASP A 121 17.38 -2.13 7.88
CA ASP A 121 18.11 -2.44 9.11
C ASP A 121 19.25 -1.46 9.32
N GLY A 122 19.64 -1.20 10.57
CA GLY A 122 20.85 -0.46 10.94
C GLY A 122 20.87 1.05 10.66
N PHE A 123 19.91 1.59 9.88
CA PHE A 123 19.88 3.03 9.55
C PHE A 123 19.83 3.91 10.80
N GLY A 124 18.98 3.55 11.76
CA GLY A 124 18.85 4.29 13.03
C GLY A 124 20.16 4.38 13.79
N GLU A 125 20.85 3.25 13.98
CA GLU A 125 22.15 3.20 14.66
C GLU A 125 23.22 4.01 13.90
N TRP A 126 23.23 3.89 12.58
CA TRP A 126 24.15 4.63 11.72
C TRP A 126 23.95 6.15 11.85
N ILE A 127 22.73 6.67 11.67
CA ILE A 127 22.50 8.12 11.70
C ILE A 127 22.68 8.68 13.12
N GLU A 128 22.31 7.93 14.15
CA GLU A 128 22.51 8.31 15.55
C GLU A 128 23.99 8.37 15.93
N SER A 129 24.88 7.62 15.25
CA SER A 129 26.33 7.67 15.50
C SER A 129 26.97 9.03 15.20
N PHE A 130 26.30 9.87 14.39
CA PHE A 130 26.72 11.23 14.09
C PHE A 130 26.25 12.26 15.14
N ALA A 131 25.47 11.84 16.13
CA ALA A 131 24.98 12.75 17.16
C ALA A 131 26.14 13.26 18.03
N PRO A 132 26.16 14.57 18.37
CA PRO A 132 27.26 15.17 19.14
C PRO A 132 27.29 14.71 20.60
N ARG A 133 26.21 14.08 21.08
CA ARG A 133 26.07 13.53 22.43
C ARG A 133 25.08 12.38 22.43
N LYS A 134 25.04 11.66 23.54
CA LYS A 134 23.94 10.72 23.80
C LYS A 134 22.61 11.47 23.84
N MET A 135 21.63 10.93 23.13
CA MET A 135 20.29 11.49 22.95
C MET A 135 19.26 10.63 23.67
N GLU A 136 18.23 11.29 24.22
CA GLU A 136 17.03 10.63 24.74
C GLU A 136 16.12 10.14 23.60
N ALA A 137 15.11 9.31 23.92
CA ALA A 137 14.31 8.63 22.90
C ALA A 137 13.56 9.57 21.94
N ASN A 138 13.05 10.70 22.43
CA ASN A 138 12.38 11.71 21.61
C ASN A 138 13.38 12.46 20.70
N GLU A 139 14.57 12.78 21.21
CA GLU A 139 15.62 13.44 20.46
C GLU A 139 16.13 12.57 19.31
N LYS A 140 16.18 11.24 19.50
CA LYS A 140 16.51 10.28 18.44
C LYS A 140 15.51 10.32 17.28
N TRP A 141 14.21 10.40 17.58
CA TRP A 141 13.17 10.54 16.57
C TRP A 141 13.35 11.82 15.75
N GLU A 142 13.54 12.96 16.42
CA GLU A 142 13.77 14.23 15.73
C GLU A 142 15.06 14.22 14.90
N TRP A 143 16.14 13.64 15.43
CA TRP A 143 17.41 13.51 14.74
C TRP A 143 17.28 12.67 13.46
N ARG A 144 16.62 11.52 13.54
CA ARG A 144 16.46 10.61 12.40
C ARG A 144 15.49 11.17 11.35
N ASP A 145 14.34 11.67 11.79
CA ASP A 145 13.20 11.85 10.89
C ASP A 145 12.91 13.32 10.54
N ALA A 146 13.26 14.27 11.43
CA ALA A 146 12.99 15.69 11.21
C ALA A 146 14.24 16.49 10.78
N CYS A 147 15.44 16.08 11.19
CA CYS A 147 16.69 16.79 10.87
C CYS A 147 17.25 16.44 9.49
N LYS A 148 16.41 16.45 8.45
CA LYS A 148 16.80 16.09 7.08
C LYS A 148 16.27 17.08 6.05
N GLU A 149 17.04 17.29 5.00
CA GLU A 149 16.62 18.04 3.81
C GLU A 149 16.74 17.17 2.55
N THR A 150 15.87 17.44 1.58
CA THR A 150 15.93 16.78 0.27
C THR A 150 16.86 17.55 -0.65
N THR A 151 17.89 16.87 -1.15
CA THR A 151 18.88 17.43 -2.08
C THR A 151 18.72 16.93 -3.51
N GLY A 152 17.91 15.89 -3.72
CA GLY A 152 17.60 15.36 -5.05
C GLY A 152 16.45 14.37 -5.00
N ARG A 153 15.76 14.23 -6.13
CA ARG A 153 14.67 13.29 -6.35
C ARG A 153 14.80 12.71 -7.74
N GLU A 154 14.63 11.40 -7.86
CA GLU A 154 14.77 10.68 -9.12
C GLU A 154 13.73 9.59 -9.25
N GLU A 155 13.15 9.47 -10.44
CA GLU A 155 12.25 8.38 -10.82
C GLU A 155 13.07 7.17 -11.26
N LEU A 156 12.85 6.02 -10.63
CA LEU A 156 13.55 4.78 -10.95
C LEU A 156 12.74 3.91 -11.93
N CYS A 157 11.44 3.79 -11.69
CA CYS A 157 10.52 3.09 -12.59
C CYS A 157 9.08 3.54 -12.37
N ARG A 158 8.26 3.37 -13.42
CA ARG A 158 6.81 3.62 -13.42
C ARG A 158 6.05 2.30 -13.49
N PHE A 159 4.88 2.25 -12.87
CA PHE A 159 3.95 1.13 -12.94
C PHE A 159 2.51 1.61 -12.79
N ASP A 160 1.56 0.78 -13.21
CA ASP A 160 0.12 1.04 -13.08
C ASP A 160 -0.47 0.09 -12.04
N TYR A 161 -1.39 0.60 -11.23
CA TYR A 161 -2.29 -0.22 -10.44
C TYR A 161 -3.71 0.33 -10.56
N ILE A 162 -4.58 -0.44 -11.20
CA ILE A 162 -6.02 -0.14 -11.35
C ILE A 162 -6.26 1.18 -12.10
N GLY A 163 -5.37 1.53 -13.03
CA GLY A 163 -5.49 2.75 -13.85
C GLY A 163 -4.90 4.00 -13.20
N ASP A 164 -4.38 3.91 -11.98
CA ASP A 164 -3.58 4.97 -11.37
C ASP A 164 -2.10 4.71 -11.63
N GLU A 165 -1.38 5.76 -12.04
CA GLU A 165 0.06 5.68 -12.29
C GLU A 165 0.85 5.90 -11.00
N MET A 166 1.79 5.00 -10.72
CA MET A 166 2.72 5.07 -9.60
C MET A 166 4.17 5.05 -10.08
N VAL A 167 5.05 5.51 -9.20
CA VAL A 167 6.47 5.63 -9.44
C VAL A 167 7.25 5.13 -8.23
N VAL A 168 8.32 4.38 -8.47
CA VAL A 168 9.35 4.14 -7.46
C VAL A 168 10.37 5.28 -7.53
N PHE A 169 10.53 5.99 -6.43
CA PHE A 169 11.46 7.11 -6.30
C PHE A 169 12.71 6.75 -5.50
N ARG A 170 13.78 7.49 -5.81
CA ARG A 170 14.96 7.66 -4.96
C ARG A 170 15.03 9.12 -4.52
N LEU A 171 15.07 9.36 -3.21
CA LEU A 171 15.40 10.66 -2.65
C LEU A 171 16.82 10.68 -2.13
N SER A 172 17.55 11.74 -2.46
CA SER A 172 18.84 12.04 -1.83
C SER A 172 18.60 12.96 -0.64
N ARG A 173 19.01 12.51 0.54
CA ARG A 173 18.84 13.24 1.80
C ARG A 173 20.18 13.67 2.36
N LYS A 174 20.18 14.83 3.01
CA LYS A 174 21.30 15.34 3.80
C LYS A 174 20.79 15.66 5.20
N HIS A 175 21.56 15.31 6.23
CA HIS A 175 21.23 15.71 7.59
C HIS A 175 21.46 17.22 7.75
N THR A 176 20.56 17.92 8.45
CA THR A 176 20.66 19.38 8.60
C THR A 176 21.65 19.81 9.67
N LYS A 177 22.10 18.89 10.54
CA LYS A 177 23.00 19.17 11.67
C LYS A 177 24.35 18.45 11.61
N CYS A 178 24.61 17.66 10.56
CA CYS A 178 25.90 16.99 10.34
C CYS A 178 26.11 16.71 8.84
N GLU A 179 27.22 16.08 8.47
CA GLU A 179 27.56 15.80 7.06
C GLU A 179 26.97 14.47 6.53
N ALA A 180 26.17 13.76 7.33
CA ALA A 180 25.58 12.49 6.93
C ALA A 180 24.67 12.67 5.70
N ARG A 181 24.82 11.76 4.74
CA ARG A 181 24.03 11.70 3.51
C ARG A 181 23.61 10.27 3.25
N TRP A 182 22.36 10.11 2.83
CA TRP A 182 21.78 8.82 2.51
C TRP A 182 20.78 8.97 1.38
N LYS A 183 20.28 7.84 0.89
CA LYS A 183 19.15 7.80 -0.01
C LYS A 183 17.99 7.04 0.61
N GLU A 184 16.77 7.48 0.30
CA GLU A 184 15.52 6.83 0.67
C GLU A 184 14.84 6.31 -0.60
N TYR A 185 14.29 5.09 -0.53
CA TYR A 185 13.61 4.43 -1.65
C TYR A 185 12.16 4.15 -1.26
N PHE A 186 11.20 4.56 -2.09
CA PHE A 186 9.77 4.34 -1.82
C PHE A 186 8.94 4.38 -3.10
N ALA A 187 7.71 3.86 -3.05
CA ALA A 187 6.69 4.02 -4.08
C ALA A 187 5.68 5.09 -3.69
N GLN A 188 5.18 5.81 -4.69
CA GLN A 188 4.18 6.88 -4.54
C GLN A 188 3.36 7.03 -5.82
N TYR A 189 2.16 7.62 -5.73
CA TYR A 189 1.41 8.06 -6.91
C TYR A 189 2.17 9.13 -7.71
N ALA A 190 2.13 9.05 -9.04
CA ALA A 190 2.88 9.95 -9.92
C ALA A 190 2.48 11.44 -9.79
N ASN A 191 1.26 11.71 -9.34
CA ASN A 191 0.72 13.06 -9.16
C ASN A 191 0.91 13.65 -7.75
N VAL A 192 1.64 12.96 -6.86
CA VAL A 192 1.91 13.44 -5.50
C VAL A 192 3.35 13.91 -5.38
N ASP A 193 3.51 15.21 -5.10
CA ASP A 193 4.83 15.83 -4.96
C ASP A 193 5.40 15.72 -3.54
N ASP A 194 4.57 15.52 -2.51
CA ASP A 194 5.03 15.43 -1.12
C ASP A 194 5.68 14.07 -0.83
N PRO A 195 7.02 13.98 -0.66
CA PRO A 195 7.71 12.71 -0.46
C PRO A 195 7.34 11.97 0.82
N GLU A 196 6.77 12.66 1.81
CA GLU A 196 6.35 12.04 3.06
C GLU A 196 5.01 11.28 2.90
N ARG A 197 4.32 11.46 1.77
CA ARG A 197 3.09 10.74 1.41
C ARG A 197 3.38 9.52 0.52
N TYR A 198 4.31 8.67 0.95
CA TYR A 198 4.62 7.43 0.23
C TYR A 198 3.56 6.35 0.47
N LEU A 199 3.39 5.46 -0.52
CA LEU A 199 2.55 4.27 -0.43
C LEU A 199 3.29 3.12 0.24
N ARG A 200 4.58 2.96 -0.10
CA ARG A 200 5.43 1.92 0.46
C ARG A 200 6.86 2.40 0.54
N PHE A 201 7.45 2.35 1.72
CA PHE A 201 8.88 2.61 1.92
C PHE A 201 9.69 1.33 1.73
N TYR A 202 10.75 1.33 0.91
CA TYR A 202 11.57 0.13 0.66
C TYR A 202 12.79 0.06 1.56
N GLY A 203 13.43 1.19 1.84
CA GLY A 203 14.63 1.21 2.68
C GLY A 203 15.53 2.41 2.40
N TYR A 204 16.68 2.35 3.05
CA TYR A 204 17.74 3.33 2.99
C TYR A 204 18.97 2.76 2.26
N GLU A 205 19.73 3.62 1.60
CA GLU A 205 21.10 3.36 1.17
C GLU A 205 22.00 4.39 1.85
N TYR A 206 22.90 3.94 2.71
CA TYR A 206 23.76 4.78 3.53
C TYR A 206 25.14 4.14 3.70
N ARG A 207 26.13 4.93 4.10
CA ARG A 207 27.53 4.52 4.29
C ARG A 207 28.14 5.22 5.48
#